data_AF-A0A0H3I8I6-F1
#
_entry.id   AF-A0A0H3I8I6-F1
#
_cell.length_a   1.000
_cell.length_b   1.000
_cell.length_c   1.000
_cell.angle_alpha   90.00
_cell.angle_beta   90.00
_cell.angle_gamma   90.00
#
_symmetry.space_group_name_H-M   'P 1'
#
loop_
_entity.id
_entity.type
_entity.pdbx_description
1 polymer ?
#
loop_
_entity_poly.entity_id
_entity_poly.type
_entity_poly.pdbx_seq_one_letter_code
_entity_poly.pdbx_strand_id
1 'polypeptide(L)'
;MSAITIYHNPACGTSRNTLELIRNSGVEPTVILYLETPPARAELVRLIADMGISVRALLRKNVEPYEQLGLAEDKRSDDELIDLMLQHPILINRPVVVTPLGTRLCRPSEVVLDILPGAQKGAFSKEDGEQVIDAQGQRVVK
;
A
#
# COMPACT_ATOMS: atom_id res chain seq x y z
N MET A 1 4.72 19.31 9.79
CA MET A 1 5.20 17.99 9.31
C MET A 1 4.03 17.30 8.66
N SER A 2 4.18 16.82 7.43
CA SER A 2 3.12 16.06 6.77
C SER A 2 3.09 14.66 7.39
N ALA A 3 2.00 14.30 8.07
CA ALA A 3 1.84 12.97 8.63
C ALA A 3 1.62 11.97 7.47
N ILE A 4 2.58 11.08 7.26
CA ILE A 4 2.51 9.98 6.29
C ILE A 4 2.52 8.68 7.08
N THR A 5 1.57 7.79 6.79
CA THR A 5 1.51 6.46 7.38
C THR A 5 1.60 5.40 6.28
N ILE A 6 2.39 4.36 6.52
CA ILE A 6 2.48 3.19 5.62
C ILE A 6 2.17 1.91 6.38
N TYR A 7 1.21 1.14 5.86
CA TYR A 7 0.95 -0.24 6.25
C TYR A 7 1.91 -1.14 5.49
N HIS A 8 3.01 -1.48 6.17
CA HIS A 8 4.23 -2.00 5.57
C HIS A 8 4.40 -3.51 5.81
N ASN A 9 4.95 -4.20 4.81
CA ASN A 9 5.49 -5.56 4.95
C ASN A 9 6.95 -5.60 4.48
N PRO A 10 7.94 -5.76 5.39
CA PRO A 10 9.36 -5.78 5.05
C PRO A 10 9.75 -6.90 4.07
N ALA A 11 8.99 -8.00 4.02
CA ALA A 11 9.26 -9.11 3.11
C ALA A 11 8.76 -8.87 1.67
N CYS A 12 8.15 -7.71 1.37
CA CYS A 12 7.59 -7.41 0.05
C CYS A 12 8.37 -6.28 -0.67
N GLY A 13 8.98 -6.57 -1.81
CA GLY A 13 9.74 -5.58 -2.60
C GLY A 13 8.94 -4.34 -2.99
N THR A 14 7.67 -4.49 -3.41
CA THR A 14 6.79 -3.32 -3.66
C THR A 14 6.63 -2.43 -2.42
N SER A 15 6.55 -3.05 -1.24
CA SER A 15 6.41 -2.34 0.04
C SER A 15 7.70 -1.63 0.47
N ARG A 16 8.86 -2.24 0.21
CA ARG A 16 10.18 -1.63 0.44
C ARG A 16 10.43 -0.47 -0.51
N ASN A 17 10.22 -0.64 -1.81
CA ASN A 17 10.32 0.44 -2.80
C ASN A 17 9.42 1.64 -2.45
N THR A 18 8.19 1.38 -2.01
CA THR A 18 7.26 2.45 -1.60
C THR A 18 7.77 3.20 -0.37
N LEU A 19 8.28 2.49 0.64
CA LEU A 19 8.87 3.12 1.84
C LEU A 19 10.05 4.02 1.48
N GLU A 20 10.93 3.55 0.60
CA GLU A 20 12.10 4.34 0.18
C GLU A 20 11.71 5.54 -0.71
N LEU A 21 10.67 5.43 -1.54
CA LEU A 21 10.11 6.59 -2.26
C LEU A 21 9.55 7.66 -1.30
N ILE A 22 8.91 7.25 -0.21
CA ILE A 22 8.46 8.19 0.83
C ILE A 22 9.68 8.88 1.46
N ARG A 23 10.70 8.11 1.87
CA ARG A 23 11.94 8.64 2.47
C ARG A 23 12.68 9.58 1.51
N ASN A 24 12.70 9.27 0.22
CA ASN A 24 13.31 10.11 -0.80
C ASN A 24 12.57 11.44 -1.01
N SER A 25 11.33 11.60 -0.53
CA SER A 25 10.67 12.93 -0.43
C SER A 25 11.17 13.75 0.76
N GLY A 26 11.99 13.16 1.64
CA GLY A 26 12.53 13.78 2.84
C GLY A 26 11.68 13.65 4.08
N VAL A 27 10.72 12.73 4.10
CA VAL A 27 9.83 12.47 5.25
C VAL A 27 10.05 11.05 5.73
N GLU A 28 10.23 10.86 7.04
CA GLU A 28 10.15 9.54 7.66
C GLU A 28 8.69 9.25 8.03
N PRO A 29 8.05 8.23 7.47
CA PRO A 29 6.64 7.94 7.75
C PRO A 29 6.46 7.20 9.08
N THR A 30 5.24 7.22 9.61
CA THR A 30 4.80 6.23 10.59
C THR A 30 4.67 4.87 9.90
N VAL A 31 5.44 3.89 10.36
CA VAL A 31 5.43 2.52 9.81
C VAL A 31 4.58 1.61 10.70
N ILE A 32 3.53 1.03 10.12
CA ILE A 32 2.67 0.05 10.78
C ILE A 32 2.92 -1.32 10.16
N LEU A 33 3.42 -2.28 10.95
CA LEU A 33 3.55 -3.67 10.54
C LEU A 33 2.18 -4.34 10.61
N TYR A 34 1.37 -4.16 9.56
CA TYR A 34 -0.06 -4.51 9.57
C TYR A 34 -0.37 -6.00 9.81
N LEU A 35 0.61 -6.88 9.61
CA LEU A 35 0.47 -8.30 9.94
C LEU A 35 0.48 -8.56 11.45
N GLU A 36 1.17 -7.70 12.21
CA GLU A 36 1.25 -7.77 13.67
C GLU A 36 0.23 -6.83 14.32
N THR A 37 0.02 -5.66 13.72
CA THR A 37 -0.84 -4.58 14.21
C THR A 37 -1.83 -4.15 13.12
N PRO A 38 -2.81 -5.01 12.77
CA PRO A 38 -3.78 -4.67 11.74
C PRO A 38 -4.63 -3.46 12.14
N PRO A 39 -5.14 -2.68 11.16
CA PRO A 39 -6.08 -1.61 11.45
C PRO A 39 -7.37 -2.16 12.09
N ALA A 40 -8.00 -1.37 12.96
CA ALA A 40 -9.34 -1.68 13.44
C ALA A 40 -10.36 -1.64 12.28
N ARG A 41 -11.52 -2.29 12.45
CA ARG A 41 -12.56 -2.36 11.40
C ARG A 41 -12.94 -1.00 10.81
N ALA A 42 -13.23 -0.02 11.67
CA ALA A 42 -13.59 1.33 11.23
C ALA A 42 -12.47 2.00 10.42
N GLU A 43 -11.21 1.75 10.79
CA GLU A 43 -10.05 2.27 10.07
C GLU A 43 -9.89 1.57 8.72
N LEU A 44 -10.03 0.24 8.65
CA LEU A 44 -9.95 -0.50 7.40
C LEU A 44 -11.04 -0.06 6.40
N VAL A 45 -12.28 0.12 6.86
CA VAL A 45 -13.38 0.65 6.05
C VAL A 45 -13.04 2.04 5.51
N ARG A 46 -12.53 2.94 6.37
CA ARG A 46 -12.10 4.28 5.95
C ARG A 46 -10.99 4.23 4.91
N LEU A 47 -9.96 3.42 5.12
CA LEU A 47 -8.86 3.24 4.17
C LEU A 47 -9.37 2.77 2.80
N ILE A 48 -10.28 1.80 2.76
CA ILE A 48 -10.85 1.29 1.50
C ILE A 48 -11.62 2.40 0.77
N ALA A 49 -12.45 3.15 1.49
CA ALA A 49 -13.19 4.27 0.92
C ALA A 49 -12.24 5.35 0.36
N ASP A 50 -11.22 5.76 1.13
CA ASP A 50 -10.26 6.78 0.73
C ASP A 50 -9.38 6.35 -0.47
N MET A 51 -9.15 5.04 -0.63
CA MET A 51 -8.46 4.48 -1.80
C MET A 51 -9.30 4.51 -3.07
N GLY A 52 -10.63 4.59 -2.96
CA GLY A 52 -11.54 4.56 -4.10
C GLY A 52 -11.55 3.23 -4.86
N ILE A 53 -11.24 2.11 -4.18
CA ILE A 53 -11.24 0.76 -4.75
C ILE A 53 -12.34 -0.09 -4.10
N SER A 54 -12.73 -1.19 -4.75
CA SER A 54 -13.61 -2.17 -4.09
C SER A 54 -12.87 -2.93 -2.98
N VAL A 55 -13.62 -3.44 -1.99
CA VAL A 55 -13.06 -4.28 -0.91
C VAL A 55 -12.30 -5.49 -1.50
N ARG A 56 -12.90 -6.14 -2.50
CA ARG A 56 -12.28 -7.28 -3.20
C ARG A 56 -10.96 -6.93 -3.89
N ALA A 57 -10.79 -5.70 -4.38
CA ALA A 57 -9.53 -5.26 -5.00
C ALA A 57 -8.38 -5.14 -3.97
N LEU A 58 -8.69 -4.98 -2.68
CA LEU A 58 -7.71 -5.00 -1.61
C LEU A 58 -7.25 -6.41 -1.23
N LEU A 59 -7.95 -7.46 -1.63
CA LEU A 59 -7.54 -8.83 -1.30
C LEU A 59 -6.21 -9.20 -1.96
N ARG A 60 -5.30 -9.70 -1.14
CA ARG A 60 -4.06 -10.33 -1.57
C ARG A 60 -4.38 -11.76 -2.02
N LYS A 61 -4.16 -12.00 -3.31
CA LYS A 61 -4.19 -13.35 -3.91
C LYS A 61 -2.90 -14.13 -3.60
N ASN A 62 -2.92 -15.44 -3.84
CA ASN A 62 -1.78 -16.35 -3.67
C ASN A 62 -1.22 -16.34 -2.23
N VAL A 63 -2.13 -16.37 -1.26
CA VAL A 63 -1.83 -16.58 0.16
C VAL A 63 -2.78 -17.64 0.68
N GLU A 64 -2.31 -18.42 1.65
CA GLU A 64 -3.02 -19.61 2.13
C GLU A 64 -4.49 -19.35 2.51
N PRO A 65 -4.86 -18.29 3.27
CA PRO A 65 -6.26 -18.04 3.59
C PRO A 65 -7.12 -17.69 2.38
N TYR A 66 -6.55 -17.08 1.33
CA TYR A 66 -7.30 -16.74 0.12
C TYR A 66 -7.74 -18.01 -0.62
N GLU A 67 -6.85 -19.00 -0.67
CA GLU A 67 -7.08 -20.28 -1.35
C GLU A 67 -8.00 -21.19 -0.52
N GLN A 68 -7.70 -21.37 0.77
CA GLN A 68 -8.48 -22.24 1.67
C GLN A 68 -9.92 -21.76 1.86
N LEU A 69 -10.16 -20.45 1.89
CA LEU A 69 -11.50 -19.87 2.05
C LEU A 69 -12.25 -19.69 0.72
N GLY A 70 -11.64 -20.08 -0.40
CA GLY A 70 -12.28 -19.99 -1.72
C GLY A 70 -12.58 -18.55 -2.16
N LEU A 71 -11.74 -17.57 -1.79
CA LEU A 71 -12.02 -16.15 -2.02
C LEU A 71 -11.93 -15.73 -3.49
N ALA A 72 -11.51 -16.64 -4.38
CA ALA A 72 -11.63 -16.47 -5.82
C ALA A 72 -13.08 -16.42 -6.30
N GLU A 73 -14.00 -17.03 -5.57
CA GLU A 73 -15.42 -17.02 -5.92
C GLU A 73 -16.07 -15.69 -5.56
N ASP A 74 -16.89 -15.16 -6.47
CA ASP A 74 -17.63 -13.92 -6.24
C ASP A 74 -18.96 -14.15 -5.52
N LYS A 75 -18.86 -14.72 -4.30
CA LYS A 75 -20.03 -15.10 -3.48
C LYS A 75 -20.09 -14.39 -2.13
N ARG A 76 -19.05 -13.63 -1.79
CA ARG A 76 -18.90 -12.97 -0.48
C ARG A 76 -19.25 -11.49 -0.60
N SER A 77 -19.97 -10.99 0.40
CA SER A 77 -20.23 -9.56 0.56
C SER A 77 -18.98 -8.80 0.99
N ASP A 78 -18.98 -7.49 0.77
CA ASP A 78 -17.89 -6.60 1.18
C ASP A 78 -17.64 -6.64 2.70
N ASP A 79 -18.69 -6.69 3.52
CA ASP A 79 -18.56 -6.80 4.98
C ASP A 79 -17.89 -8.12 5.41
N GLU A 80 -18.25 -9.24 4.79
CA GLU A 80 -17.59 -10.53 5.06
C GLU A 80 -16.11 -10.49 4.68
N LEU A 81 -15.77 -9.88 3.54
CA LEU A 81 -14.38 -9.74 3.11
C LEU A 81 -13.57 -8.86 4.06
N ILE A 82 -14.16 -7.79 4.59
CA ILE A 82 -13.54 -6.96 5.62
C ILE A 82 -13.28 -7.77 6.89
N ASP A 83 -14.27 -8.50 7.38
CA ASP A 83 -14.11 -9.30 8.61
C ASP A 83 -13.06 -10.40 8.42
N LEU A 84 -12.96 -11.01 7.24
CA LEU A 84 -11.90 -11.95 6.89
C LEU A 84 -10.52 -11.29 6.85
N MET A 85 -10.40 -10.08 6.31
CA MET A 85 -9.14 -9.32 6.33
C MET A 85 -8.67 -8.99 7.74
N LEU A 86 -9.60 -8.74 8.68
CA LEU A 86 -9.28 -8.49 10.08
C LEU A 86 -8.85 -9.77 10.81
N GLN A 87 -9.50 -10.90 10.52
CA GLN A 87 -9.15 -12.22 11.08
C GLN A 87 -7.84 -12.76 10.50
N HIS A 88 -7.57 -12.48 9.22
CA HIS A 88 -6.37 -12.91 8.52
C HIS A 88 -5.70 -11.70 7.86
N PRO A 89 -4.93 -10.89 8.61
CA PRO A 89 -4.30 -9.68 8.09
C PRO A 89 -3.50 -9.90 6.81
N ILE A 90 -2.93 -11.08 6.60
CA ILE A 90 -2.22 -11.44 5.36
C ILE A 90 -3.07 -11.29 4.07
N LEU A 91 -4.39 -11.29 4.19
CA LEU A 91 -5.33 -11.01 3.09
C LEU A 91 -5.33 -9.54 2.67
N ILE A 92 -4.88 -8.61 3.50
CA ILE A 92 -4.76 -7.20 3.14
C ILE A 92 -3.55 -7.05 2.20
N ASN A 93 -3.79 -6.61 0.96
CA ASN A 93 -2.73 -6.31 0.02
C ASN A 93 -1.97 -5.04 0.43
N ARG A 94 -0.74 -4.90 -0.07
CA ARG A 94 0.27 -4.00 0.50
C ARG A 94 1.17 -3.36 -0.56
N PRO A 95 1.78 -2.20 -0.26
CA PRO A 95 1.49 -1.35 0.91
C PRO A 95 0.26 -0.46 0.69
N VAL A 96 -0.43 -0.13 1.78
CA VAL A 96 -1.40 0.98 1.81
C VAL A 96 -0.68 2.20 2.41
N VAL A 97 -0.75 3.35 1.75
CA VAL A 97 -0.13 4.59 2.20
C VAL A 97 -1.20 5.66 2.38
N VAL A 98 -1.15 6.36 3.52
CA VAL A 98 -2.00 7.51 3.85
C VAL A 98 -1.14 8.77 3.90
N THR A 99 -1.61 9.82 3.25
CA THR A 99 -1.00 11.15 3.25
C THR A 99 -2.08 12.22 3.38
N PRO A 100 -1.73 13.50 3.58
CA PRO A 100 -2.71 14.59 3.52
C PRO A 100 -3.37 14.76 2.14
N LEU A 101 -2.78 14.22 1.06
CA LEU A 101 -3.32 14.32 -0.30
C LEU A 101 -4.24 13.13 -0.67
N GLY A 102 -4.24 12.07 0.15
CA GLY A 102 -5.10 10.91 -0.03
C GLY A 102 -4.46 9.60 0.40
N THR A 103 -5.19 8.51 0.16
CA THR A 103 -4.80 7.14 0.50
C THR A 103 -4.72 6.29 -0.75
N ARG A 104 -3.69 5.45 -0.90
CA ARG A 104 -3.52 4.54 -2.05
C ARG A 104 -3.00 3.17 -1.64
N LEU A 105 -3.48 2.13 -2.34
CA LEU A 105 -2.78 0.86 -2.47
C LEU A 105 -1.67 1.05 -3.51
N CYS A 106 -0.43 1.19 -3.08
CA CYS A 106 0.69 1.55 -3.96
C CYS A 106 1.22 0.34 -4.71
N ARG A 107 0.44 -0.13 -5.69
CA ARG A 107 0.77 -1.25 -6.57
C ARG A 107 0.49 -0.84 -8.03
N PRO A 108 1.51 -0.46 -8.82
CA PRO A 108 2.94 -0.52 -8.49
C PRO A 108 3.39 0.56 -7.47
N SER A 109 4.62 0.44 -6.95
CA SER A 109 5.14 1.28 -5.86
C SER A 109 5.06 2.78 -6.11
N GLU A 110 5.31 3.19 -7.36
CA GLU A 110 5.35 4.56 -7.85
C GLU A 110 3.99 5.27 -7.84
N VAL A 111 2.89 4.55 -7.62
CA VAL A 111 1.57 5.13 -7.32
C VAL A 111 1.64 6.05 -6.09
N VAL A 112 2.56 5.78 -5.15
CA VAL A 112 2.76 6.66 -3.97
C VAL A 112 3.11 8.09 -4.36
N LEU A 113 3.79 8.29 -5.50
CA LEU A 113 4.19 9.61 -5.99
C LEU A 113 2.98 10.51 -6.28
N ASP A 114 1.78 9.95 -6.49
CA ASP A 114 0.55 10.70 -6.75
C ASP A 114 -0.02 11.37 -5.50
N ILE A 115 0.39 10.89 -4.33
CA ILE A 115 -0.11 11.34 -3.03
C ILE A 115 0.99 11.90 -2.12
N LEU A 116 2.26 11.89 -2.54
CA LEU A 116 3.32 12.52 -1.77
C LEU A 116 3.24 14.06 -1.87
N PRO A 117 3.23 14.79 -0.74
CA PRO A 117 3.20 16.25 -0.75
C PRO A 117 4.54 16.88 -1.16
N GLY A 118 5.64 16.14 -1.03
CA GLY A 118 6.99 16.57 -1.40
C GLY A 118 7.48 15.92 -2.69
N ALA A 119 8.19 16.69 -3.51
CA ALA A 119 8.92 16.15 -4.65
C ALA A 119 10.04 15.21 -4.18
N GLN A 120 10.47 14.33 -5.08
CA GLN A 120 11.60 13.42 -4.85
C GLN A 120 12.90 14.23 -4.81
N LYS A 121 13.74 13.99 -3.81
CA LYS A 121 14.99 14.76 -3.56
C LYS A 121 16.16 14.35 -4.45
N GLY A 122 16.06 13.20 -5.12
CA GLY A 122 17.05 12.70 -6.05
C GLY A 122 16.50 11.56 -6.90
N ALA A 123 17.35 11.09 -7.82
CA ALA A 123 17.05 9.93 -8.65
C ALA A 123 16.70 8.71 -7.79
N PHE A 124 15.79 7.88 -8.31
CA PHE A 124 15.33 6.69 -7.62
C PHE A 124 15.21 5.53 -8.62
N SER A 125 15.84 4.41 -8.27
CA SER A 125 15.65 3.12 -8.93
C SER A 125 15.12 2.12 -7.92
N LYS A 126 14.19 1.27 -8.36
CA LYS A 126 13.67 0.13 -7.57
C LYS A 126 14.78 -0.89 -7.33
N GLU A 127 14.54 -1.80 -6.40
CA GLU A 127 15.45 -2.92 -6.06
C GLU A 127 15.85 -3.79 -7.27
N ASP A 128 15.02 -3.88 -8.31
CA ASP A 128 15.29 -4.63 -9.55
C ASP A 128 16.05 -3.82 -10.62
N GLY A 129 16.42 -2.58 -10.31
CA GLY A 129 17.12 -1.66 -11.21
C GLY A 129 16.20 -0.81 -12.08
N GLU A 130 14.88 -0.99 -12.02
CA GLU A 130 13.94 -0.14 -12.76
C GLU A 130 14.02 1.32 -12.26
N GLN A 131 14.42 2.23 -13.15
CA GLN A 131 14.46 3.66 -12.84
C GLN A 131 13.04 4.25 -12.81
N VAL A 132 12.71 4.95 -11.73
CA VAL A 132 11.40 5.62 -11.53
C VAL A 132 11.55 7.14 -11.58
N ILE A 133 12.64 7.67 -11.02
CA ILE A 133 12.93 9.10 -10.98
C ILE A 133 14.31 9.33 -11.59
N ASP A 134 14.40 10.27 -12.53
CA ASP A 134 15.67 10.64 -13.17
C ASP A 134 16.52 11.58 -12.30
N ALA A 135 17.71 11.94 -12.81
CA ALA A 135 18.62 12.86 -12.12
C ALA A 135 18.06 14.29 -11.99
N GLN A 136 17.02 14.62 -12.75
CA GLN A 136 16.33 15.91 -12.76
C GLN A 136 15.10 15.89 -11.82
N GLY A 137 14.87 14.78 -11.11
CA GLY A 137 13.74 14.62 -10.19
C GLY A 137 12.40 14.40 -10.90
N GLN A 138 12.41 14.13 -12.21
CA GLN A 138 11.21 13.86 -13.00
C GLN A 138 10.89 12.37 -13.01
N ARG A 139 9.61 12.04 -13.15
CA ARG A 139 9.19 10.66 -13.35
C ARG A 139 9.65 10.17 -14.71
N VAL A 140 10.28 9.00 -14.74
CA VAL A 140 10.59 8.31 -16.00
C VAL A 140 9.29 7.74 -16.54
N VAL A 141 8.79 8.31 -17.64
CA VAL A 141 7.61 7.81 -18.34
C VAL A 141 8.05 6.65 -19.24
N LYS A 142 7.43 5.49 -19.08
CA LYS A 142 7.60 4.35 -19.99
C LYS A 142 6.84 4.56 -21.29
#